data_AF-K7EPK7-F1
#
_entry.id   AF-K7EPK7-F1
#
_cell.length_a   1.000
_cell.length_b   1.000
_cell.length_c   1.000
_cell.angle_alpha   90.00
_cell.angle_beta   90.00
_cell.angle_gamma   90.00
#
_symmetry.space_group_name_H-M   'P 1'
#
loop_
_entity.id
_entity.type
_entity.pdbx_description
1 polymer ?
#
loop_
_entity_poly.entity_id
_entity_poly.type
_entity_poly.pdbx_seq_one_letter_code
_entity_poly.pdbx_strand_id
1 'polypeptide(L)'
;MDQRQRRILGQPLSIPTSQPKQKRTSMISFFSKVSWKLRFQKREPLKNVFFILAERARDPSAKKRHMAMRNLGTMAYEAPDKVRKYKKIVLDLLVYGLYDPVNLEVIHESMKTLTVVLGKIQGKGLGSFFIDITLQTRTLLDDACKTTFQACSPYLKLKEEYSFQSEEDQRNTKLYQQL
;
A
#
# COMPACT_ATOMS: atom_id res chain seq x y z
N MET A 1 70.28 17.34 -35.81
CA MET A 1 70.99 16.06 -35.98
C MET A 1 70.43 15.07 -34.97
N ASP A 2 70.06 13.88 -35.48
CA ASP A 2 69.62 12.60 -34.87
C ASP A 2 68.82 12.55 -33.55
N GLN A 3 67.57 12.04 -33.49
CA GLN A 3 66.97 10.71 -33.76
C GLN A 3 67.17 9.65 -32.65
N ARG A 4 66.01 9.05 -32.26
CA ARG A 4 65.75 7.78 -31.54
C ARG A 4 65.66 7.77 -30.00
N GLN A 5 64.43 7.73 -29.50
CA GLN A 5 63.85 6.55 -28.84
C GLN A 5 62.32 6.70 -28.72
N ARG A 6 61.55 5.95 -29.53
CA ARG A 6 60.65 4.82 -29.13
C ARG A 6 59.44 5.28 -28.27
N ARG A 7 58.18 4.93 -28.53
CA ARG A 7 57.53 3.95 -29.42
C ARG A 7 56.00 4.09 -29.23
N ILE A 8 55.25 3.91 -30.32
CA ILE A 8 53.89 3.35 -30.42
C ILE A 8 52.69 4.26 -30.06
N LEU A 9 52.15 4.84 -31.14
CA LEU A 9 50.73 5.09 -31.37
C LEU A 9 50.03 3.75 -31.70
N GLY A 10 48.94 3.43 -31.01
CA GLY A 10 48.05 2.32 -31.33
C GLY A 10 46.64 2.61 -30.80
N GLN A 11 45.67 2.76 -31.70
CA GLN A 11 44.22 2.80 -31.43
C GLN A 11 43.66 1.36 -31.19
N PRO A 12 42.33 1.14 -31.13
CA PRO A 12 41.29 1.57 -30.16
C PRO A 12 40.50 0.36 -29.60
N LEU A 13 39.75 0.48 -28.48
CA LEU A 13 38.37 -0.04 -28.30
C LEU A 13 37.87 0.02 -26.84
N SER A 14 36.57 0.33 -26.72
CA SER A 14 35.58 -0.17 -25.75
C SER A 14 35.71 0.12 -24.25
N ILE A 15 34.80 0.96 -23.80
CA ILE A 15 34.22 1.06 -22.44
C ILE A 15 33.99 -0.33 -21.81
N PRO A 16 34.33 -0.49 -20.52
CA PRO A 16 33.45 -1.20 -19.60
C PRO A 16 33.02 -0.27 -18.46
N THR A 17 31.74 0.07 -18.47
CA THR A 17 30.98 0.61 -17.34
C THR A 17 31.16 -0.31 -16.14
N SER A 18 31.72 0.20 -15.04
CA SER A 18 31.80 -0.57 -13.80
C SER A 18 31.40 0.24 -12.57
N GLN A 19 30.28 -0.24 -12.00
CA GLN A 19 29.83 -0.19 -10.62
C GLN A 19 28.79 0.88 -10.20
N PRO A 20 27.52 0.47 -10.06
CA PRO A 20 26.43 1.29 -9.55
C PRO A 20 26.46 1.40 -8.01
N LYS A 21 26.09 2.58 -7.51
CA LYS A 21 25.69 2.82 -6.11
C LYS A 21 24.44 2.01 -5.78
N GLN A 22 24.59 0.73 -5.45
CA GLN A 22 23.47 -0.14 -5.10
C GLN A 22 23.83 -1.07 -3.93
N LYS A 23 24.16 -0.49 -2.77
CA LYS A 23 24.45 -1.26 -1.54
C LYS A 23 23.80 -0.69 -0.27
N ARG A 24 22.58 -0.16 -0.38
CA ARG A 24 21.72 0.05 0.81
C ARG A 24 20.32 -0.57 0.69
N THR A 25 19.85 -0.83 -0.53
CA THR A 25 18.55 -1.49 -0.77
C THR A 25 18.61 -3.03 -0.66
N SER A 26 19.80 -3.62 -0.67
CA SER A 26 19.96 -5.08 -0.70
C SER A 26 19.58 -5.74 0.64
N MET A 27 19.94 -5.16 1.79
CA MET A 27 19.70 -5.82 3.09
C MET A 27 18.22 -5.88 3.52
N ILE A 28 17.38 -4.93 3.10
CA ILE A 28 15.95 -4.96 3.45
C ILE A 28 15.20 -6.06 2.67
N SER A 29 15.68 -6.42 1.48
CA SER A 29 15.12 -7.53 0.69
C SER A 29 15.47 -8.92 1.26
N PHE A 30 16.53 -9.02 2.07
CA PHE A 30 16.92 -10.26 2.74
C PHE A 30 16.10 -10.55 4.00
N PHE A 31 15.68 -9.53 4.77
CA PHE A 31 14.82 -9.74 5.93
C PHE A 31 13.34 -9.96 5.58
N SER A 32 12.93 -9.57 4.37
CA SER A 32 11.67 -10.02 3.76
C SER A 32 11.80 -11.40 3.09
N LYS A 33 13.04 -11.87 2.86
CA LYS A 33 13.42 -13.22 2.41
C LYS A 33 13.95 -14.12 3.53
N VAL A 34 13.60 -13.88 4.80
CA VAL A 34 13.56 -15.00 5.76
C VAL A 34 12.37 -15.84 5.34
N SER A 35 12.59 -16.61 4.27
CA SER A 35 11.51 -17.09 3.41
C SER A 35 10.55 -17.87 4.29
N TRP A 36 9.27 -17.58 4.16
CA TRP A 36 8.24 -18.35 4.83
C TRP A 36 8.32 -19.84 4.44
N LYS A 37 8.97 -20.15 3.31
CA LYS A 37 9.46 -21.48 2.90
C LYS A 37 10.29 -22.19 3.99
N LEU A 38 11.10 -21.45 4.76
CA LEU A 38 11.91 -21.97 5.86
C LEU A 38 11.09 -22.25 7.13
N ARG A 39 10.08 -21.43 7.44
CA ARG A 39 9.11 -21.71 8.53
C ARG A 39 8.15 -22.85 8.21
N PHE A 40 7.86 -23.07 6.92
CA PHE A 40 7.19 -24.30 6.49
C PHE A 40 8.13 -25.52 6.46
N GLN A 41 9.43 -25.33 6.24
CA GLN A 41 10.43 -26.41 6.35
C GLN A 41 10.63 -26.84 7.80
N LYS A 42 10.73 -25.88 8.75
CA LYS A 42 10.66 -26.15 10.19
C LYS A 42 9.19 -26.26 10.61
N ARG A 43 8.58 -27.42 10.32
CA ARG A 43 7.29 -28.02 10.78
C ARG A 43 6.43 -27.33 11.87
N GLU A 44 6.30 -26.01 11.92
CA GLU A 44 5.35 -25.33 12.78
C GLU A 44 3.95 -25.53 12.18
N PRO A 45 2.99 -26.08 12.95
CA PRO A 45 1.62 -26.21 12.47
C PRO A 45 1.10 -24.84 12.05
N LEU A 46 0.48 -24.75 10.87
CA LEU A 46 -0.15 -23.50 10.38
C LEU A 46 -1.11 -22.86 11.38
N LYS A 47 -1.76 -23.68 12.21
CA LYS A 47 -2.60 -23.20 13.30
C LYS A 47 -1.82 -22.32 14.30
N ASN A 48 -0.58 -22.67 14.60
CA ASN A 48 0.29 -21.90 15.50
C ASN A 48 0.67 -20.54 14.88
N VAL A 49 0.83 -20.50 13.56
CA VAL A 49 1.13 -19.26 12.85
C VAL A 49 -0.04 -18.27 12.95
N PHE A 50 -1.27 -18.73 12.70
CA PHE A 50 -2.44 -17.87 12.84
C PHE A 50 -2.64 -17.42 14.29
N PHE A 51 -2.31 -18.26 15.27
CA PHE A 51 -2.33 -17.88 16.68
C PHE A 51 -1.32 -16.77 16.98
N ILE A 52 -0.06 -16.90 16.54
CA ILE A 52 0.96 -15.84 16.72
C ILE A 52 0.54 -14.53 16.04
N LEU A 53 -0.08 -14.62 14.86
CA LEU A 53 -0.60 -13.43 14.17
C LEU A 53 -1.79 -12.83 14.90
N ALA A 54 -2.66 -13.65 15.52
CA ALA A 54 -3.77 -13.19 16.33
C ALA A 54 -3.31 -12.44 17.57
N GLU A 55 -2.32 -12.97 18.28
CA GLU A 55 -1.70 -12.28 19.42
C GLU A 55 -1.10 -10.94 18.99
N ARG A 56 -0.35 -10.92 17.89
CA ARG A 56 0.25 -9.68 17.37
C ARG A 56 -0.76 -8.67 16.84
N ALA A 57 -1.89 -9.13 16.31
CA ALA A 57 -2.99 -8.28 15.86
C ALA A 57 -3.67 -7.54 17.02
N ARG A 58 -3.53 -8.05 18.26
CA ARG A 58 -4.08 -7.44 19.48
C ARG A 58 -3.02 -6.75 20.34
N ASP A 59 -1.78 -6.65 19.86
CA ASP A 59 -0.69 -6.04 20.61
C ASP A 59 -0.92 -4.53 20.81
N PRO A 60 -0.56 -3.96 21.97
CA PRO A 60 -0.63 -2.52 22.20
C PRO A 60 0.13 -1.69 21.15
N SER A 61 1.21 -2.24 20.59
CA SER A 61 2.00 -1.59 19.54
C SER A 61 1.32 -1.67 18.18
N ALA A 62 0.92 -0.52 17.63
CA ALA A 62 0.39 -0.41 16.28
C ALA A 62 1.33 -1.00 15.21
N LYS A 63 2.64 -0.86 15.38
CA LYS A 63 3.63 -1.44 14.47
C LYS A 63 3.52 -2.97 14.40
N LYS A 64 3.31 -3.64 15.54
CA LYS A 64 3.15 -5.10 15.56
C LYS A 64 1.82 -5.53 14.95
N ARG A 65 0.74 -4.77 15.20
CA ARG A 65 -0.56 -5.00 14.56
C ARG A 65 -0.49 -4.84 13.04
N HIS A 66 0.11 -3.75 12.55
CA HIS A 66 0.36 -3.52 11.12
C HIS A 66 1.16 -4.68 10.50
N MET A 67 2.25 -5.10 11.15
CA MET A 67 3.05 -6.23 10.68
C MET A 67 2.26 -7.54 10.67
N ALA A 68 1.31 -7.75 11.60
CA ALA A 68 0.44 -8.91 11.57
C ALA A 68 -0.45 -8.92 10.31
N MET A 69 -1.06 -7.78 9.98
CA MET A 69 -1.90 -7.61 8.78
C MET A 69 -1.09 -7.83 7.50
N ARG A 70 0.09 -7.21 7.41
CA ARG A 70 1.01 -7.40 6.29
C ARG A 70 1.40 -8.87 6.09
N ASN A 71 1.71 -9.59 7.18
CA ASN A 71 2.08 -11.00 7.13
C ASN A 71 0.91 -11.89 6.66
N LEU A 72 -0.34 -11.56 7.01
CA LEU A 72 -1.52 -12.22 6.45
C LEU A 72 -1.60 -12.01 4.92
N GLY A 73 -1.31 -10.80 4.44
CA GLY A 73 -1.26 -10.49 3.01
C GLY A 73 -0.18 -11.28 2.26
N THR A 74 1.02 -11.36 2.83
CA THR A 74 2.09 -12.22 2.28
C THR A 74 1.64 -13.68 2.21
N MET A 75 0.98 -14.20 3.24
CA MET A 75 0.47 -15.57 3.24
C MET A 75 -0.61 -15.80 2.17
N ALA A 76 -1.49 -14.82 1.94
CA ALA A 76 -2.49 -14.91 0.88
C ALA A 76 -1.86 -14.97 -0.52
N TYR A 77 -0.72 -14.32 -0.70
CA TYR A 77 0.04 -14.42 -1.95
C TYR A 77 0.80 -15.75 -2.07
N GLU A 78 1.55 -16.15 -1.04
CA GLU A 78 2.46 -17.29 -1.08
C GLU A 78 1.79 -18.65 -0.89
N ALA A 79 0.69 -18.70 -0.14
CA ALA A 79 0.02 -19.95 0.24
C ALA A 79 -1.53 -19.81 0.20
N PRO A 80 -2.12 -19.48 -0.97
CA PRO A 80 -3.55 -19.18 -1.09
C PRO A 80 -4.46 -20.34 -0.67
N ASP A 81 -4.04 -21.60 -0.88
CA ASP A 81 -4.81 -22.78 -0.46
C ASP A 81 -4.95 -22.87 1.06
N LYS A 82 -3.94 -22.41 1.80
CA LYS A 82 -3.97 -22.38 3.27
C LYS A 82 -4.91 -21.28 3.75
N VAL A 83 -4.88 -20.11 3.12
CA VAL A 83 -5.82 -19.03 3.40
C VAL A 83 -7.27 -19.47 3.15
N ARG A 84 -7.53 -20.19 2.06
CA ARG A 84 -8.87 -20.75 1.79
C ARG A 84 -9.31 -21.75 2.86
N LYS A 85 -8.40 -22.61 3.33
CA LYS A 85 -8.67 -23.58 4.42
C LYS A 85 -9.00 -22.90 5.76
N TYR A 86 -8.29 -21.83 6.10
CA TYR A 86 -8.41 -21.15 7.39
C TYR A 86 -9.15 -19.79 7.28
N LYS A 87 -10.01 -19.63 6.27
CA LYS A 87 -10.62 -18.34 5.91
C LYS A 87 -11.34 -17.65 7.06
N LYS A 88 -12.02 -18.39 7.95
CA LYS A 88 -12.72 -17.80 9.10
C LYS A 88 -11.76 -17.06 10.03
N ILE A 89 -10.62 -17.67 10.36
CA ILE A 89 -9.61 -17.07 11.24
C ILE A 89 -8.94 -15.88 10.53
N VAL A 90 -8.64 -16.01 9.24
CA VAL A 90 -8.03 -14.92 8.47
C VAL A 90 -8.96 -13.71 8.40
N LEU A 91 -10.25 -13.94 8.11
CA LEU A 91 -11.24 -12.86 8.02
C LEU A 91 -11.48 -12.21 9.39
N ASP A 92 -11.55 -12.98 10.47
CA ASP A 92 -11.68 -12.45 11.84
C ASP A 92 -10.54 -11.50 12.19
N LEU A 93 -9.29 -11.89 11.90
CA LEU A 93 -8.12 -11.04 12.13
C LEU A 93 -8.12 -9.77 11.28
N LEU A 94 -8.56 -9.87 10.02
CA LEU A 94 -8.63 -8.71 9.14
C LEU A 94 -9.72 -7.75 9.58
N VAL A 95 -10.91 -8.25 9.91
CA VAL A 95 -11.98 -7.43 10.48
C VAL A 95 -11.49 -6.72 11.73
N TYR A 96 -10.79 -7.43 12.63
CA TYR A 96 -10.18 -6.80 13.80
C TYR A 96 -9.21 -5.66 13.44
N GLY A 97 -8.41 -5.83 12.38
CA GLY A 97 -7.52 -4.78 11.87
C GLY A 97 -8.24 -3.61 11.18
N LEU A 98 -9.41 -3.83 10.58
CA LEU A 98 -10.25 -2.77 10.00
C LEU A 98 -10.89 -1.88 11.08
N TYR A 99 -11.20 -2.47 12.24
CA TYR A 99 -11.71 -1.79 13.43
C TYR A 99 -10.60 -1.28 14.36
N ASP A 100 -9.36 -1.14 13.88
CA ASP A 100 -8.27 -0.63 14.73
C ASP A 100 -8.66 0.76 15.27
N PRO A 101 -8.74 0.93 16.61
CA PRO A 101 -9.37 2.11 17.20
C PRO A 101 -8.54 3.39 17.05
N VAL A 102 -7.28 3.31 16.60
CA VAL A 102 -6.31 4.42 16.76
C VAL A 102 -5.39 4.60 15.56
N ASN A 103 -5.11 3.58 14.75
CA ASN A 103 -4.02 3.64 13.78
C ASN A 103 -4.42 3.40 12.32
N LEU A 104 -4.35 4.47 11.52
CA LEU A 104 -4.66 4.45 10.09
C LEU A 104 -3.75 3.51 9.27
N GLU A 105 -2.48 3.33 9.66
CA GLU A 105 -1.58 2.41 8.94
C GLU A 105 -2.01 0.95 9.11
N VAL A 106 -2.58 0.61 10.27
CA VAL A 106 -3.15 -0.72 10.51
C VAL A 106 -4.42 -0.90 9.68
N ILE A 107 -5.33 0.09 9.68
CA ILE A 107 -6.57 0.05 8.89
C ILE A 107 -6.26 -0.09 7.40
N HIS A 108 -5.36 0.74 6.88
CA HIS A 108 -4.99 0.74 5.47
C HIS A 108 -4.32 -0.58 5.04
N GLU A 109 -3.41 -1.12 5.85
CA GLU A 109 -2.79 -2.42 5.56
C GLU A 109 -3.81 -3.57 5.65
N SER A 110 -4.77 -3.47 6.58
CA SER A 110 -5.88 -4.43 6.71
C SER A 110 -6.78 -4.40 5.48
N MET A 111 -7.19 -3.22 5.02
CA MET A 111 -7.97 -3.04 3.79
C MET A 111 -7.24 -3.59 2.56
N LYS A 112 -5.96 -3.24 2.41
CA LYS A 112 -5.13 -3.75 1.32
C LYS A 112 -5.03 -5.27 1.34
N THR A 113 -4.80 -5.85 2.51
CA THR A 113 -4.70 -7.30 2.70
C THR A 113 -6.04 -7.99 2.44
N LEU A 114 -7.14 -7.38 2.87
CA LEU A 114 -8.49 -7.89 2.66
C LEU A 114 -8.78 -8.02 1.17
N THR A 115 -8.44 -7.04 0.35
CA THR A 115 -8.59 -7.11 -1.11
C THR A 115 -7.88 -8.33 -1.70
N VAL A 116 -6.64 -8.60 -1.25
CA VAL A 116 -5.89 -9.79 -1.69
C VAL A 116 -6.59 -11.08 -1.26
N VAL A 117 -6.97 -11.18 0.02
CA VAL A 117 -7.63 -12.38 0.57
C VAL A 117 -8.96 -12.66 -0.14
N LEU A 118 -9.81 -11.64 -0.31
CA LEU A 118 -11.09 -11.75 -1.00
C LEU A 118 -10.92 -12.28 -2.43
N GLY A 119 -9.91 -11.79 -3.15
CA GLY A 119 -9.56 -12.30 -4.48
C GLY A 119 -9.16 -13.78 -4.46
N LYS A 120 -8.39 -14.23 -3.45
CA LYS A 120 -7.97 -15.63 -3.33
C LYS A 120 -9.10 -16.58 -2.92
N ILE A 121 -10.03 -16.12 -2.07
CA ILE A 121 -11.20 -16.92 -1.66
C ILE A 121 -12.40 -16.73 -2.60
N GLN A 122 -12.26 -15.92 -3.66
CA GLN A 122 -13.32 -15.59 -4.63
C GLN A 122 -14.61 -15.07 -3.97
N GLY A 123 -14.49 -14.39 -2.83
CA GLY A 123 -15.66 -13.96 -2.03
C GLY A 123 -16.57 -15.09 -1.51
N LYS A 124 -16.18 -16.37 -1.62
CA LYS A 124 -17.04 -17.50 -1.26
C LYS A 124 -17.03 -17.79 0.24
N GLY A 125 -18.23 -17.87 0.82
CA GLY A 125 -18.43 -18.26 2.22
C GLY A 125 -17.82 -17.25 3.19
N LEU A 126 -18.13 -15.97 2.99
CA LEU A 126 -17.88 -14.88 3.93
C LEU A 126 -18.83 -14.98 5.14
N GLY A 127 -20.08 -15.41 4.95
CA GLY A 127 -21.04 -15.49 6.06
C GLY A 127 -21.27 -14.12 6.70
N SER A 128 -21.30 -14.07 8.03
CA SER A 128 -21.49 -12.84 8.81
C SER A 128 -20.40 -11.79 8.58
N PHE A 129 -19.17 -12.21 8.24
CA PHE A 129 -18.07 -11.29 7.95
C PHE A 129 -18.38 -10.33 6.81
N PHE A 130 -19.30 -10.69 5.89
CA PHE A 130 -19.73 -9.78 4.84
C PHE A 130 -20.33 -8.50 5.42
N ILE A 131 -21.16 -8.61 6.46
CA ILE A 131 -21.80 -7.46 7.11
C ILE A 131 -20.74 -6.59 7.77
N ASP A 132 -19.83 -7.17 8.54
CA ASP A 132 -18.77 -6.43 9.24
C ASP A 132 -17.84 -5.71 8.26
N ILE A 133 -17.41 -6.41 7.20
CA ILE A 133 -16.54 -5.85 6.15
C ILE A 133 -17.24 -4.70 5.44
N THR A 134 -18.49 -4.90 5.00
CA THR A 134 -19.24 -3.87 4.26
C THR A 134 -19.52 -2.67 5.13
N LEU A 135 -19.95 -2.89 6.38
CA LEU A 135 -20.20 -1.82 7.33
C LEU A 135 -18.94 -0.99 7.56
N GLN A 136 -17.83 -1.64 7.90
CA GLN A 136 -16.59 -0.92 8.20
C GLN A 136 -16.00 -0.23 6.98
N THR A 137 -16.03 -0.87 5.81
CA THR A 137 -15.57 -0.25 4.57
C THR A 137 -16.38 0.99 4.21
N ARG A 138 -17.72 0.93 4.40
CA ARG A 138 -18.59 2.09 4.19
C ARG A 138 -18.24 3.23 5.14
N THR A 139 -18.09 2.95 6.43
CA THR A 139 -17.72 3.98 7.42
C THR A 139 -16.39 4.65 7.05
N LEU A 140 -15.37 3.87 6.67
CA LEU A 140 -14.07 4.41 6.25
C LEU A 140 -14.18 5.29 4.99
N LEU A 141 -15.02 4.90 4.02
CA LEU A 141 -15.27 5.69 2.82
C LEU A 141 -16.04 6.98 3.14
N ASP A 142 -17.08 6.90 3.98
CA ASP A 142 -17.88 8.07 4.37
C ASP A 142 -17.00 9.10 5.11
N ASP A 143 -16.13 8.66 6.02
CA ASP A 143 -15.18 9.52 6.74
C ASP A 143 -14.14 10.15 5.80
N ALA A 144 -13.59 9.36 4.87
CA ALA A 144 -12.66 9.85 3.87
C ALA A 144 -13.32 10.91 2.97
N CYS A 145 -14.51 10.62 2.45
CA CYS A 145 -15.29 11.54 1.61
C CYS A 145 -15.61 12.84 2.35
N LYS A 146 -16.04 12.77 3.62
CA LYS A 146 -16.31 13.95 4.44
C LYS A 146 -15.05 14.79 4.65
N THR A 147 -13.93 14.14 4.96
CA THR A 147 -12.64 14.82 5.16
C THR A 147 -12.16 15.50 3.87
N THR A 148 -12.24 14.79 2.74
CA THR A 148 -11.89 15.35 1.43
C THR A 148 -12.81 16.51 1.06
N PHE A 149 -14.12 16.39 1.27
CA PHE A 149 -15.05 17.48 1.01
C PHE A 149 -14.73 18.72 1.85
N GLN A 150 -14.46 18.56 3.15
CA GLN A 150 -14.06 19.67 4.01
C GLN A 150 -12.75 20.33 3.56
N ALA A 151 -11.75 19.54 3.17
CA ALA A 151 -10.48 20.06 2.68
C ALA A 151 -10.61 20.77 1.33
N CYS A 152 -11.50 20.30 0.44
CA CYS A 152 -11.68 20.84 -0.90
C CYS A 152 -12.72 21.96 -0.98
N SER A 153 -13.68 22.04 -0.05
CA SER A 153 -14.79 23.00 -0.08
C SER A 153 -14.35 24.47 -0.25
N PRO A 154 -13.28 24.96 0.41
CA PRO A 154 -12.81 26.34 0.20
C PRO A 154 -12.40 26.62 -1.25
N TYR A 155 -11.77 25.66 -1.92
CA TYR A 155 -11.32 25.80 -3.31
C TYR A 155 -12.49 25.72 -4.31
N LEU A 156 -13.52 24.95 -3.98
CA LEU A 156 -14.74 24.89 -4.79
C LEU A 156 -15.53 26.21 -4.69
N LYS A 157 -15.65 26.78 -3.49
CA LYS A 157 -16.31 28.09 -3.29
C LYS A 157 -15.55 29.24 -3.96
N LEU A 158 -14.21 29.26 -3.85
CA LEU A 158 -13.39 30.26 -4.54
C LEU A 158 -13.56 30.17 -6.06
N LYS A 159 -13.66 28.94 -6.61
CA LYS A 159 -13.89 28.74 -8.04
C LYS A 159 -15.27 29.25 -8.48
N GLU A 160 -16.31 29.03 -7.69
CA GLU A 160 -17.64 29.59 -7.94
C GLU A 160 -17.60 31.13 -7.90
N GLU A 161 -17.07 31.74 -6.83
CA GLU A 161 -16.97 33.20 -6.71
C GLU A 161 -16.14 33.84 -7.83
N TYR A 162 -14.99 33.25 -8.19
CA TYR A 162 -14.17 33.73 -9.30
C TYR A 162 -14.88 33.59 -10.66
N SER A 163 -15.63 32.50 -10.86
CA SER A 163 -16.41 32.32 -12.09
C SER A 163 -17.49 33.39 -12.23
N PHE A 164 -18.24 33.68 -11.16
CA PHE A 164 -19.26 34.74 -11.15
C PHE A 164 -18.66 36.13 -11.39
N GLN A 165 -17.55 36.48 -10.73
CA GLN A 165 -16.86 37.75 -10.97
C GLN A 165 -16.36 37.87 -12.41
N SER A 166 -15.77 36.81 -12.97
CA SER A 166 -15.28 36.83 -14.35
C SER A 166 -16.40 36.98 -15.39
N GLU A 167 -17.57 36.38 -15.14
CA GLU A 167 -18.75 36.51 -16.02
C GLU A 167 -19.42 37.88 -15.89
N GLU A 168 -19.38 38.50 -14.72
CA GLU A 168 -19.88 39.85 -14.48
C GLU A 168 -18.95 40.91 -15.10
N ASP A 169 -17.64 40.79 -14.91
CA ASP A 169 -16.64 41.68 -15.52
C ASP A 169 -16.68 41.62 -17.05
N GLN A 170 -16.87 40.43 -17.62
CA GLN A 170 -17.01 40.28 -19.07
C GLN A 170 -18.30 40.89 -19.63
N ARG A 171 -19.41 40.85 -18.86
CA ARG A 171 -20.67 41.53 -19.24
C ARG A 171 -20.53 43.04 -19.17
N ASN A 172 -19.91 43.56 -18.11
CA ASN A 172 -19.69 44.99 -17.93
C ASN A 172 -18.77 45.56 -19.02
N THR A 173 -17.69 44.86 -19.37
CA THR A 173 -16.76 45.31 -20.44
C THR A 173 -17.45 45.47 -21.79
N LYS A 174 -18.41 44.59 -22.13
CA LYS A 174 -19.18 44.68 -23.39
C LYS A 174 -20.14 45.87 -23.41
N LEU A 175 -20.72 46.22 -22.27
CA LEU A 175 -21.62 47.39 -22.16
C LEU A 175 -20.85 48.70 -22.33
N TYR A 176 -19.65 48.83 -21.77
CA TYR A 176 -18.81 50.02 -21.93
C TYR A 176 -18.29 50.24 -23.36
N GLN A 177 -18.27 49.19 -24.20
CA GLN A 177 -17.87 49.29 -25.60
C GLN A 177 -19.01 49.68 -26.56
N GLN A 178 -20.25 49.76 -26.05
CA GLN A 178 -21.46 50.07 -26.84
C GLN A 178 -21.98 51.50 -26.62
N LEU A 179 -21.30 52.29 -25.78
CA LEU A 179 -21.53 53.72 -25.56
C LEU A 179 -20.43 54.53 -26.26
#